data_AF-A0A078G2G2-F1
#
_entry.id   AF-A0A078G2G2-F1
#
_cell.length_a   1.000
_cell.length_b   1.000
_cell.length_c   1.000
_cell.angle_alpha   90.00
_cell.angle_beta   90.00
_cell.angle_gamma   90.00
#
_symmetry.space_group_name_H-M   'P 1'
#
loop_
_entity.id
_entity.type
_entity.pdbx_description
1 polymer ?
#
loop_
_entity_poly.entity_id
_entity_poly.type
_entity_poly.pdbx_seq_one_letter_code
_entity_poly.pdbx_strand_id
1 'polypeptide(L)'
;MSVFLTNPRLTYPPPHALSTPRPSPTSVANLRLPAADFSRRFKSNFFSAELSSPQTRSRRRSMEPSNVYVASSNTGMEIGSQETAKNPSLICAPVMADSIDKMVTETCKAQELGADLVEIRLDSLKDFNPLEDLKTIINKSPLPTLFTYRPKWEGGQYEGDENERLDVLRLAMELGADYIDVELQVASEFIKSIKGKKPENFRVIVSSHNYQNTPSVEDLSDLALRIQQAGADIVKIATTAVDITDVSRMFHITSNAQVPTIGLVMGERGLMSRILCSKFGGYLTFGTLESGKVSAPGQPTIKDLLDLYNFRRIGPDTKVYGIIGKPVSHSKSPIVHNQAFKSVNFNGVYVHLLVDDLESFLKTYSSSDFAGFSCTIPHKEAALKCCDEVDPLAKSIGAVNTILRRQSDGKLLGYNTDCIGSISAIEDGLRSSSGPSSVPSSPLAGKTVVVIGAGGAGKALAYGAKEKGANVVIANRTYERALELAEAIGGKALSLTDLDNFHPEDGMVLANTTSMGMQPNVDETPISKHALKHYALVFDAVYTPRITRLLREAEECGAITVSGSEMFVRQAYEQFEIFTGLPAPKELYWQIMSKY
;
A
#
# COMPACT_ATOMS: atom_id res chain seq x y z
N MET A 1 -45.91 37.82 -15.37
CA MET A 1 -44.64 38.37 -15.88
C MET A 1 -43.54 37.44 -15.38
N SER A 2 -43.31 36.27 -15.97
CA SER A 2 -42.71 35.98 -17.28
C SER A 2 -41.32 36.60 -17.44
N VAL A 3 -40.26 35.81 -17.21
CA VAL A 3 -39.11 35.65 -18.13
C VAL A 3 -38.52 34.23 -17.95
N PHE A 4 -38.59 33.45 -19.02
CA PHE A 4 -37.86 32.20 -19.29
C PHE A 4 -36.49 32.51 -19.90
N LEU A 5 -35.51 31.61 -19.76
CA LEU A 5 -34.41 31.28 -20.71
C LEU A 5 -33.60 30.11 -20.09
N THR A 6 -33.97 28.84 -20.32
CA THR A 6 -33.47 27.89 -21.34
C THR A 6 -31.98 27.54 -21.24
N ASN A 7 -31.73 26.27 -20.89
CA ASN A 7 -30.45 25.58 -20.83
C ASN A 7 -30.40 24.57 -22.00
N PRO A 8 -29.39 24.54 -22.89
CA PRO A 8 -29.35 23.58 -23.99
C PRO A 8 -28.70 22.26 -23.55
N ARG A 9 -29.46 21.17 -23.66
CA ARG A 9 -28.98 19.79 -23.51
C ARG A 9 -28.30 19.34 -24.81
N LEU A 10 -27.08 18.82 -24.68
CA LEU A 10 -26.36 18.07 -25.71
C LEU A 10 -27.03 16.69 -25.88
N THR A 11 -27.51 16.41 -27.09
CA THR A 11 -28.00 15.09 -27.52
C THR A 11 -26.98 14.45 -28.45
N TYR A 12 -26.39 13.32 -28.04
CA TYR A 12 -25.60 12.44 -28.91
C TYR A 12 -26.54 11.43 -29.62
N PRO A 13 -26.34 11.14 -30.91
CA PRO A 13 -27.11 10.11 -31.61
C PRO A 13 -26.56 8.70 -31.33
N PRO A 14 -27.37 7.63 -31.42
CA PRO A 14 -26.94 6.25 -31.18
C PRO A 14 -26.20 5.67 -32.40
N PRO A 15 -25.26 4.73 -32.20
CA PRO A 15 -24.59 4.05 -33.30
C PRO A 15 -25.47 2.96 -33.92
N HIS A 16 -25.49 2.92 -35.25
CA HIS A 16 -26.14 1.93 -36.08
C HIS A 16 -25.59 0.51 -35.84
N ALA A 17 -26.48 -0.44 -35.58
CA ALA A 17 -26.20 -1.86 -35.59
C ALA A 17 -26.20 -2.38 -37.04
N LEU A 18 -25.03 -2.83 -37.53
CA LEU A 18 -24.92 -3.62 -38.75
C LEU A 18 -24.99 -5.10 -38.38
N SER A 19 -26.14 -5.70 -38.69
CA SER A 19 -26.36 -7.13 -38.71
C SER A 19 -25.66 -7.75 -39.93
N THR A 20 -24.86 -8.78 -39.70
CA THR A 20 -24.48 -9.73 -40.76
C THR A 20 -24.78 -11.16 -40.29
N PRO A 21 -25.23 -12.06 -41.19
CA PRO A 21 -25.83 -13.33 -40.79
C PRO A 21 -24.78 -14.44 -40.67
N ARG A 22 -24.94 -15.29 -39.66
CA ARG A 22 -24.28 -16.61 -39.58
C ARG A 22 -24.82 -17.55 -40.66
N PRO A 23 -23.98 -18.39 -41.26
CA PRO A 23 -24.41 -19.67 -41.79
C PRO A 23 -23.96 -20.82 -40.88
N SER A 24 -24.90 -21.68 -40.54
CA SER A 24 -24.72 -23.12 -40.28
C SER A 24 -25.77 -23.81 -41.17
N PRO A 25 -25.62 -25.06 -41.67
CA PRO A 25 -25.04 -26.20 -40.94
C PRO A 25 -24.22 -27.18 -41.82
N THR A 26 -23.52 -28.15 -41.21
CA THR A 26 -23.66 -29.58 -41.55
C THR A 26 -22.80 -30.47 -40.66
N SER A 27 -23.43 -31.56 -40.24
CA SER A 27 -22.90 -32.68 -39.47
C SER A 27 -21.98 -33.57 -40.30
N VAL A 28 -20.88 -34.05 -39.72
CA VAL A 28 -20.30 -35.36 -40.09
C VAL A 28 -19.81 -36.06 -38.82
N ALA A 29 -20.05 -37.36 -38.81
CA ALA A 29 -20.09 -38.26 -37.68
C ALA A 29 -18.73 -38.72 -37.13
N ASN A 30 -18.80 -39.16 -35.87
CA ASN A 30 -18.17 -40.35 -35.28
C ASN A 30 -16.76 -40.76 -35.71
N LEU A 31 -15.83 -40.66 -34.77
CA LEU A 31 -14.82 -41.71 -34.54
C LEU A 31 -14.48 -41.75 -33.04
N ARG A 32 -15.06 -42.73 -32.35
CA ARG A 32 -14.55 -43.28 -31.08
C ARG A 32 -13.39 -44.21 -31.40
N LEU A 33 -12.38 -44.26 -30.53
CA LEU A 33 -11.59 -45.46 -30.14
C LEU A 33 -10.67 -45.06 -28.94
N PRO A 34 -10.18 -46.00 -28.11
CA PRO A 34 -10.71 -46.17 -26.76
C PRO A 34 -9.71 -45.92 -25.62
N ALA A 35 -10.26 -45.89 -24.40
CA ALA A 35 -9.59 -45.84 -23.12
C ALA A 35 -8.61 -47.00 -22.90
N ALA A 36 -7.45 -46.68 -22.35
CA ALA A 36 -6.54 -47.63 -21.72
C ALA A 36 -6.46 -47.32 -20.21
N ASP A 37 -6.99 -48.27 -19.47
CA ASP A 37 -6.96 -48.39 -18.02
C ASP A 37 -5.59 -48.97 -17.61
N PHE A 38 -4.85 -48.31 -16.73
CA PHE A 38 -3.73 -48.95 -16.03
C PHE A 38 -3.60 -48.39 -14.61
N SER A 39 -4.24 -49.11 -13.71
CA SER A 39 -3.89 -49.16 -12.30
C SER A 39 -2.46 -49.68 -12.11
N ARG A 40 -1.65 -49.01 -11.27
CA ARG A 40 -0.64 -49.68 -10.43
C ARG A 40 -0.16 -48.79 -9.30
N ARG A 41 -0.38 -49.33 -8.09
CA ARG A 41 0.22 -48.96 -6.81
C ARG A 41 1.75 -48.89 -6.92
N PHE A 42 2.36 -47.91 -6.25
CA PHE A 42 3.69 -48.10 -5.65
C PHE A 42 3.71 -47.57 -4.22
N LYS A 43 4.05 -48.47 -3.31
CA LYS A 43 4.44 -48.20 -1.92
C LYS A 43 5.95 -48.05 -1.87
N SER A 44 6.41 -46.99 -1.20
CA SER A 44 7.50 -46.93 -0.20
C SER A 44 8.80 -47.73 -0.41
N ASN A 45 9.95 -47.05 -0.45
CA ASN A 45 10.92 -46.96 0.67
C ASN A 45 12.32 -46.49 0.24
N PHE A 46 12.85 -45.54 1.03
CA PHE A 46 14.23 -45.42 1.56
C PHE A 46 15.43 -46.01 0.80
N PHE A 47 16.46 -45.20 0.51
CA PHE A 47 17.68 -45.11 1.36
C PHE A 47 18.64 -44.01 0.86
N SER A 48 19.26 -43.33 1.83
CA SER A 48 20.43 -42.45 1.72
C SER A 48 21.71 -43.23 1.38
N ALA A 49 22.68 -42.58 0.73
CA ALA A 49 24.09 -42.57 1.15
C ALA A 49 24.98 -41.75 0.21
N GLU A 50 25.97 -41.12 0.83
CA GLU A 50 26.93 -40.17 0.33
C GLU A 50 28.16 -40.78 -0.38
N LEU A 51 28.93 -39.86 -0.98
CA LEU A 51 30.39 -39.75 -0.99
C LEU A 51 31.23 -40.36 -2.14
N SER A 52 31.97 -39.41 -2.72
CA SER A 52 33.41 -39.45 -3.08
C SER A 52 33.81 -39.75 -4.54
N SER A 53 34.53 -38.76 -5.09
CA SER A 53 35.42 -38.84 -6.26
C SER A 53 36.81 -39.36 -5.83
N PRO A 54 37.70 -39.77 -6.76
CA PRO A 54 38.74 -38.83 -7.20
C PRO A 54 39.35 -39.02 -8.62
N GLN A 55 39.91 -37.91 -9.13
CA GLN A 55 41.17 -37.74 -9.90
C GLN A 55 41.36 -38.22 -11.36
N THR A 56 41.39 -37.21 -12.25
CA THR A 56 42.44 -36.83 -13.25
C THR A 56 43.28 -37.86 -14.03
N ARG A 57 43.29 -37.74 -15.38
CA ARG A 57 44.51 -37.73 -16.21
C ARG A 57 44.28 -37.06 -17.59
N SER A 58 45.28 -36.33 -18.06
CA SER A 58 45.27 -35.48 -19.27
C SER A 58 45.80 -36.18 -20.53
N ARG A 59 45.39 -35.70 -21.72
CA ARG A 59 46.23 -35.61 -22.93
C ARG A 59 45.62 -34.64 -23.98
N ARG A 60 46.47 -33.75 -24.49
CA ARG A 60 46.33 -32.77 -25.61
C ARG A 60 46.01 -33.49 -26.95
N ARG A 61 45.52 -32.93 -28.08
CA ARG A 61 45.62 -31.60 -28.72
C ARG A 61 44.77 -31.59 -30.02
N SER A 62 44.04 -30.51 -30.35
CA SER A 62 43.98 -29.89 -31.71
C SER A 62 43.02 -28.68 -31.73
N MET A 63 43.54 -27.51 -32.15
CA MET A 63 42.85 -26.22 -32.42
C MET A 63 42.09 -26.29 -33.77
N GLU A 64 41.12 -25.46 -34.18
CA GLU A 64 40.77 -24.03 -33.96
C GLU A 64 39.22 -23.81 -34.11
N PRO A 65 38.66 -22.58 -34.34
CA PRO A 65 38.38 -21.55 -33.35
C PRO A 65 36.89 -21.11 -33.36
N SER A 66 36.32 -20.71 -32.21
CA SER A 66 35.31 -19.63 -32.17
C SER A 66 34.86 -19.30 -30.74
N ASN A 67 35.13 -18.06 -30.35
CA ASN A 67 34.41 -17.18 -29.42
C ASN A 67 33.85 -17.80 -28.13
N VAL A 68 34.67 -17.74 -27.07
CA VAL A 68 34.21 -17.87 -25.68
C VAL A 68 34.44 -16.53 -24.97
N TYR A 69 33.34 -15.90 -24.55
CA TYR A 69 33.34 -14.98 -23.41
C TYR A 69 33.68 -15.81 -22.17
N VAL A 70 34.96 -15.81 -21.77
CA VAL A 70 35.40 -16.46 -20.53
C VAL A 70 35.32 -15.46 -19.39
N ALA A 71 34.43 -15.78 -18.45
CA ALA A 71 34.47 -15.29 -17.08
C ALA A 71 35.87 -15.51 -16.51
N SER A 72 36.55 -14.43 -16.14
CA SER A 72 37.79 -14.49 -15.38
C SER A 72 37.49 -14.25 -13.90
N SER A 73 37.72 -15.32 -13.14
CA SER A 73 37.98 -15.29 -11.71
C SER A 73 39.14 -14.33 -11.42
N ASN A 74 38.87 -13.27 -10.66
CA ASN A 74 39.90 -12.52 -9.96
C ASN A 74 39.68 -12.68 -8.46
N THR A 75 40.62 -13.39 -7.84
CA THR A 75 41.05 -13.18 -6.46
C THR A 75 41.24 -11.69 -6.22
N GLY A 76 40.33 -11.07 -5.49
CA GLY A 76 40.39 -9.68 -5.06
C GLY A 76 40.57 -9.62 -3.56
N MET A 77 41.64 -8.96 -3.11
CA MET A 77 41.84 -8.46 -1.76
C MET A 77 40.52 -7.96 -1.15
N GLU A 78 40.27 -8.31 0.11
CA GLU A 78 39.33 -7.59 0.97
C GLU A 78 39.80 -6.14 1.10
N ILE A 79 39.35 -5.30 0.19
CA ILE A 79 39.24 -3.87 0.45
C ILE A 79 37.91 -3.73 1.16
N GLY A 80 37.96 -3.65 2.49
CA GLY A 80 36.81 -3.31 3.29
C GLY A 80 36.21 -2.01 2.78
N SER A 81 35.09 -2.10 2.08
CA SER A 81 34.19 -0.97 1.93
C SER A 81 33.69 -0.66 3.32
N GLN A 82 34.29 0.35 3.97
CA GLN A 82 33.62 1.06 5.04
C GLN A 82 32.36 1.65 4.42
N GLU A 83 31.25 0.91 4.46
CA GLU A 83 29.93 1.50 4.34
C GLU A 83 29.82 2.49 5.49
N THR A 84 30.05 3.77 5.21
CA THR A 84 29.69 4.85 6.13
C THR A 84 28.18 4.76 6.26
N ALA A 85 27.71 4.11 7.32
CA ALA A 85 26.28 4.04 7.65
C ALA A 85 25.75 5.48 7.66
N LYS A 86 24.96 5.85 6.65
CA LYS A 86 24.32 7.16 6.59
C LYS A 86 23.39 7.29 7.79
N ASN A 87 23.36 8.47 8.40
CA ASN A 87 22.44 8.74 9.51
C ASN A 87 20.99 8.43 9.10
N PRO A 88 20.15 7.93 10.02
CA PRO A 88 18.72 7.78 9.76
C PRO A 88 18.08 9.09 9.29
N SER A 89 17.03 9.00 8.47
CA SER A 89 16.32 10.18 7.98
C SER A 89 15.75 10.99 9.13
N LEU A 90 15.79 12.31 9.01
CA LEU A 90 15.14 13.24 9.93
C LEU A 90 13.65 13.38 9.59
N ILE A 91 12.83 13.78 10.57
CA ILE A 91 11.44 14.21 10.41
C ILE A 91 11.37 15.73 10.58
N CYS A 92 11.06 16.43 9.49
CA CYS A 92 10.84 17.88 9.48
C CYS A 92 9.34 18.20 9.54
N ALA A 93 8.93 19.10 10.44
CA ALA A 93 7.57 19.57 10.54
C ALA A 93 7.38 20.88 9.75
N PRO A 94 6.49 20.93 8.74
CA PRO A 94 6.13 22.19 8.09
C PRO A 94 5.34 23.09 9.05
N VAL A 95 5.80 24.34 9.20
CA VAL A 95 5.16 25.40 9.99
C VAL A 95 4.64 26.45 9.02
N MET A 96 3.31 26.61 8.98
CA MET A 96 2.61 27.37 7.94
C MET A 96 1.55 28.32 8.52
N ALA A 97 1.57 28.56 9.82
CA ALA A 97 0.66 29.53 10.41
C ALA A 97 0.85 30.93 9.80
N ASP A 98 -0.24 31.70 9.77
CA ASP A 98 -0.27 33.02 9.12
C ASP A 98 0.27 34.17 9.97
N SER A 99 0.75 33.89 11.19
CA SER A 99 1.36 34.85 12.10
C SER A 99 2.49 34.24 12.94
N ILE A 100 3.42 35.09 13.40
CA ILE A 100 4.63 34.67 14.13
C ILE A 100 4.31 33.97 15.45
N ASP A 101 3.39 34.49 16.25
CA ASP A 101 3.02 33.86 17.53
C ASP A 101 2.47 32.45 17.35
N LYS A 102 1.70 32.25 16.27
CA LYS A 102 1.19 30.92 15.92
C LYS A 102 2.30 30.02 15.38
N MET A 103 3.23 30.54 14.57
CA MET A 103 4.40 29.78 14.11
C MET A 103 5.24 29.29 15.29
N VAL A 104 5.53 30.16 16.27
CA VAL A 104 6.24 29.76 17.50
C VAL A 104 5.49 28.65 18.24
N THR A 105 4.17 28.78 18.37
CA THR A 105 3.34 27.73 18.97
C THR A 105 3.43 26.40 18.19
N GLU A 106 3.42 26.46 16.86
CA GLU A 106 3.60 25.31 15.98
C GLU A 106 4.99 24.66 16.12
N THR A 107 6.05 25.44 16.34
CA THR A 107 7.39 24.88 16.62
C THR A 107 7.44 24.10 17.93
N CYS A 108 6.78 24.59 18.99
CA CYS A 108 6.65 23.84 20.25
C CYS A 108 5.86 22.55 20.06
N LYS A 109 4.72 22.63 19.34
CA LYS A 109 3.91 21.45 19.01
C LYS A 109 4.71 20.43 18.19
N ALA A 110 5.58 20.87 17.27
CA ALA A 110 6.45 19.98 16.51
C ALA A 110 7.40 19.18 17.41
N GLN A 111 7.99 19.82 18.43
CA GLN A 111 8.83 19.16 19.43
C GLN A 111 8.04 18.14 20.25
N GLU A 112 6.87 18.52 20.76
CA GLU A 112 5.98 17.63 21.53
C GLU A 112 5.59 16.38 20.73
N LEU A 113 5.38 16.53 19.42
CA LEU A 113 5.07 15.42 18.52
C LEU A 113 6.30 14.58 18.12
N GLY A 114 7.53 15.03 18.42
CA GLY A 114 8.76 14.28 18.15
C GLY A 114 9.40 14.51 16.78
N ALA A 115 9.17 15.68 16.16
CA ALA A 115 9.93 16.12 15.00
C ALA A 115 11.40 16.41 15.36
N ASP A 116 12.31 16.25 14.39
CA ASP A 116 13.73 16.56 14.57
C ASP A 116 14.07 18.01 14.25
N LEU A 117 13.26 18.66 13.39
CA LEU A 117 13.43 20.05 12.95
C LEU A 117 12.10 20.61 12.41
N VAL A 118 12.06 21.92 12.20
CA VAL A 118 10.89 22.65 11.66
C VAL A 118 11.23 23.39 10.37
N GLU A 119 10.37 23.29 9.35
CA GLU A 119 10.43 24.11 8.13
C GLU A 119 9.50 25.31 8.31
N ILE A 120 10.09 26.48 8.51
CA ILE A 120 9.38 27.76 8.61
C ILE A 120 9.04 28.24 7.19
N ARG A 121 7.77 28.17 6.81
CA ARG A 121 7.27 28.64 5.52
C ARG A 121 6.92 30.13 5.60
N LEU A 122 7.94 30.96 5.44
CA LEU A 122 7.82 32.42 5.48
C LEU A 122 6.78 32.95 4.49
N ASP A 123 6.58 32.26 3.38
CA ASP A 123 5.60 32.62 2.35
C ASP A 123 4.15 32.45 2.82
N SER A 124 3.90 31.79 3.96
CA SER A 124 2.56 31.65 4.55
C SER A 124 2.17 32.79 5.49
N LEU A 125 3.11 33.67 5.86
CA LEU A 125 2.85 34.81 6.74
C LEU A 125 2.06 35.91 6.01
N LYS A 126 1.07 36.49 6.68
CA LYS A 126 0.31 37.64 6.15
C LYS A 126 1.05 38.95 6.33
N ASP A 127 1.60 39.14 7.53
CA ASP A 127 2.43 40.29 7.91
C ASP A 127 3.80 39.77 8.32
N PHE A 128 4.86 40.38 7.79
CA PHE A 128 6.23 39.91 8.02
C PHE A 128 7.21 41.08 8.11
N ASN A 129 7.83 41.25 9.28
CA ASN A 129 8.97 42.12 9.53
C ASN A 129 10.24 41.28 9.63
N PRO A 130 11.06 41.19 8.55
CA PRO A 130 12.11 40.19 8.45
C PRO A 130 13.06 40.11 9.64
N LEU A 131 13.56 41.25 10.13
CA LEU A 131 14.57 41.26 11.20
C LEU A 131 14.00 40.80 12.54
N GLU A 132 12.82 41.32 12.92
CA GLU A 132 12.22 41.04 14.22
C GLU A 132 11.63 39.63 14.28
N ASP A 133 11.01 39.20 13.19
CA ASP A 133 10.27 37.95 13.11
C ASP A 133 11.19 36.74 13.01
N LEU A 134 12.21 36.81 12.14
CA LEU A 134 13.24 35.77 12.06
C LEU A 134 13.95 35.60 13.41
N LYS A 135 14.33 36.71 14.04
CA LYS A 135 14.96 36.70 15.36
C LYS A 135 14.04 36.11 16.43
N THR A 136 12.74 36.39 16.36
CA THR A 136 11.75 35.82 17.29
C THR A 136 11.65 34.31 17.12
N ILE A 137 11.52 33.83 15.89
CA ILE A 137 11.41 32.39 15.61
C ILE A 137 12.68 31.65 16.01
N ILE A 138 13.86 32.12 15.60
CA ILE A 138 15.15 31.46 15.92
C ILE A 138 15.36 31.37 17.43
N ASN A 139 15.06 32.44 18.18
CA ASN A 139 15.28 32.45 19.63
C ASN A 139 14.26 31.62 20.41
N LYS A 140 13.03 31.45 19.89
CA LYS A 140 11.93 30.75 20.59
C LYS A 140 11.72 29.32 20.13
N SER A 141 12.19 28.94 18.93
CA SER A 141 12.05 27.58 18.42
C SER A 141 12.84 26.61 19.31
N PRO A 142 12.21 25.55 19.82
CA PRO A 142 12.90 24.54 20.61
C PRO A 142 13.60 23.47 19.73
N LEU A 143 13.47 23.57 18.41
CA LEU A 143 14.04 22.66 17.42
C LEU A 143 14.90 23.42 16.40
N PRO A 144 15.86 22.73 15.74
CA PRO A 144 16.57 23.27 14.58
C PRO A 144 15.62 23.83 13.53
N THR A 145 16.01 24.95 12.92
CA THR A 145 15.18 25.74 12.02
C THR A 145 15.66 25.65 10.57
N LEU A 146 14.73 25.29 9.69
CA LEU A 146 14.86 25.38 8.24
C LEU A 146 13.99 26.52 7.73
N PHE A 147 14.56 27.59 7.21
CA PHE A 147 13.78 28.68 6.62
C PHE A 147 13.58 28.47 5.12
N THR A 148 12.33 28.61 4.69
CA THR A 148 11.93 28.53 3.28
C THR A 148 11.06 29.74 2.96
N TYR A 149 11.43 30.51 1.93
CA TYR A 149 10.63 31.62 1.44
C TYR A 149 10.21 31.37 -0.02
N ARG A 150 9.28 30.43 -0.19
CA ARG A 150 8.96 29.84 -1.49
C ARG A 150 8.20 30.84 -2.39
N PRO A 151 8.70 31.16 -3.59
CA PRO A 151 8.01 32.03 -4.53
C PRO A 151 6.90 31.29 -5.30
N LYS A 152 5.92 32.03 -5.84
CA LYS A 152 4.83 31.44 -6.63
C LYS A 152 5.28 30.64 -7.84
N TRP A 153 6.38 31.02 -8.50
CA TRP A 153 6.90 30.30 -9.66
C TRP A 153 7.45 28.90 -9.31
N GLU A 154 7.73 28.64 -8.03
CA GLU A 154 8.11 27.31 -7.49
C GLU A 154 7.01 26.77 -6.55
N GLY A 155 5.74 27.14 -6.78
CA GLY A 155 4.58 26.61 -6.05
C GLY A 155 4.40 27.12 -4.61
N GLY A 156 5.11 28.17 -4.22
CA GLY A 156 4.91 28.88 -2.95
C GLY A 156 3.84 29.97 -3.03
N GLN A 157 3.82 30.83 -2.02
CA GLN A 157 2.87 31.95 -1.94
C GLN A 157 3.52 33.33 -2.11
N TYR A 158 4.85 33.44 -2.04
CA TYR A 158 5.52 34.74 -2.13
C TYR A 158 5.43 35.33 -3.54
N GLU A 159 5.02 36.61 -3.59
CA GLU A 159 5.11 37.52 -4.72
C GLU A 159 5.80 38.79 -4.27
N GLY A 160 6.77 39.28 -5.05
CA GLY A 160 7.54 40.46 -4.69
C GLY A 160 8.86 40.52 -5.45
N ASP A 161 9.76 41.38 -4.98
CA ASP A 161 11.10 41.51 -5.53
C ASP A 161 11.99 40.31 -5.13
N GLU A 162 12.69 39.75 -6.11
CA GLU A 162 13.50 38.55 -5.88
C GLU A 162 14.72 38.85 -5.00
N ASN A 163 15.30 40.06 -5.06
CA ASN A 163 16.43 40.41 -4.20
C ASN A 163 15.96 40.56 -2.75
N GLU A 164 14.82 41.20 -2.50
CA GLU A 164 14.24 41.27 -1.16
C GLU A 164 14.00 39.87 -0.57
N ARG A 165 13.46 38.94 -1.37
CA ARG A 165 13.26 37.55 -0.98
C ARG A 165 14.57 36.87 -0.57
N LEU A 166 15.62 37.03 -1.38
CA LEU A 166 16.93 36.43 -1.11
C LEU A 166 17.63 37.12 0.07
N ASP A 167 17.43 38.41 0.28
CA ASP A 167 17.94 39.15 1.43
C ASP A 167 17.39 38.59 2.74
N VAL A 168 16.09 38.23 2.78
CA VAL A 168 15.47 37.54 3.93
C VAL A 168 16.16 36.21 4.24
N LEU A 169 16.49 35.40 3.23
CA LEU A 169 17.18 34.12 3.43
C LEU A 169 18.63 34.32 3.92
N ARG A 170 19.34 35.35 3.43
CA ARG A 170 20.66 35.70 3.97
C ARG A 170 20.56 36.18 5.41
N LEU A 171 19.55 36.98 5.73
CA LEU A 171 19.30 37.46 7.08
C LEU A 171 19.01 36.30 8.03
N ALA A 172 18.22 35.30 7.61
CA ALA A 172 17.98 34.10 8.42
C ALA A 172 19.28 33.34 8.74
N MET A 173 20.18 33.20 7.76
CA MET A 173 21.52 32.63 7.97
C MET A 173 22.33 33.45 8.99
N GLU A 174 22.37 34.77 8.84
CA GLU A 174 23.13 35.68 9.71
C GLU A 174 22.59 35.69 11.15
N LEU A 175 21.29 35.49 11.33
CA LEU A 175 20.63 35.44 12.63
C LEU A 175 20.72 34.07 13.32
N GLY A 176 21.29 33.05 12.66
CA GLY A 176 21.56 31.75 13.27
C GLY A 176 20.57 30.63 12.92
N ALA A 177 19.92 30.69 11.76
CA ALA A 177 19.22 29.52 11.22
C ALA A 177 20.18 28.32 11.08
N ASP A 178 19.65 27.10 11.17
CA ASP A 178 20.43 25.88 10.92
C ASP A 178 20.47 25.57 9.41
N TYR A 179 19.35 25.82 8.73
CA TYR A 179 19.19 25.59 7.30
C TYR A 179 18.44 26.73 6.62
N ILE A 180 18.74 26.97 5.34
CA ILE A 180 17.81 27.63 4.41
C ILE A 180 17.57 26.73 3.20
N ASP A 181 16.38 26.87 2.60
CA ASP A 181 16.04 26.30 1.30
C ASP A 181 16.04 27.41 0.24
N VAL A 182 16.83 27.23 -0.81
CA VAL A 182 16.86 28.11 -1.99
C VAL A 182 16.59 27.30 -3.25
N GLU A 183 15.80 27.86 -4.16
CA GLU A 183 15.40 27.19 -5.40
C GLU A 183 16.56 27.13 -6.40
N LEU A 184 16.68 25.99 -7.11
CA LEU A 184 17.77 25.73 -8.07
C LEU A 184 17.97 26.86 -9.09
N GLN A 185 16.89 27.48 -9.55
CA GLN A 185 16.92 28.53 -10.57
C GLN A 185 17.79 29.74 -10.16
N VAL A 186 17.86 30.05 -8.86
CA VAL A 186 18.62 31.20 -8.31
C VAL A 186 19.76 30.77 -7.37
N ALA A 187 19.90 29.47 -7.11
CA ALA A 187 20.85 28.93 -6.14
C ALA A 187 22.30 29.32 -6.40
N SER A 188 22.75 29.29 -7.67
CA SER A 188 24.14 29.64 -8.02
C SER A 188 24.48 31.10 -7.69
N GLU A 189 23.54 32.02 -7.86
CA GLU A 189 23.72 33.44 -7.53
C GLU A 189 23.68 33.66 -6.02
N PHE A 190 22.71 33.03 -5.35
CA PHE A 190 22.58 33.09 -3.90
C PHE A 190 23.83 32.55 -3.20
N ILE A 191 24.32 31.36 -3.57
CA ILE A 191 25.49 30.73 -2.95
C ILE A 191 26.76 31.55 -3.19
N LYS A 192 26.91 32.18 -4.36
CA LYS A 192 28.01 33.14 -4.60
C LYS A 192 27.94 34.34 -3.67
N SER A 193 26.74 34.86 -3.37
CA SER A 193 26.55 36.03 -2.51
C SER A 193 26.93 35.82 -1.04
N ILE A 194 26.87 34.57 -0.56
CA ILE A 194 27.22 34.17 0.82
C ILE A 194 28.59 33.49 0.92
N LYS A 195 29.35 33.41 -0.18
CA LYS A 195 30.66 32.76 -0.20
C LYS A 195 31.60 33.38 0.85
N GLY A 196 32.13 32.56 1.75
CA GLY A 196 33.02 32.99 2.84
C GLY A 196 32.31 33.66 4.03
N LYS A 197 30.97 33.79 4.00
CA LYS A 197 30.15 34.35 5.10
C LYS A 197 29.33 33.28 5.83
N LYS A 198 29.38 32.05 5.35
CA LYS A 198 28.58 30.93 5.83
C LYS A 198 29.04 30.47 7.23
N PRO A 199 28.17 30.45 8.25
CA PRO A 199 28.51 29.87 9.56
C PRO A 199 28.83 28.38 9.47
N GLU A 200 29.66 27.85 10.39
CA GLU A 200 30.11 26.44 10.35
C GLU A 200 28.96 25.43 10.47
N ASN A 201 27.98 25.70 11.34
CA ASN A 201 26.84 24.81 11.60
C ASN A 201 25.66 25.03 10.64
N PHE A 202 25.81 25.89 9.64
CA PHE A 202 24.77 26.21 8.68
C PHE A 202 24.84 25.31 7.44
N ARG A 203 23.70 24.98 6.85
CA ARG A 203 23.62 24.22 5.59
C ARG A 203 22.63 24.85 4.62
N VAL A 204 23.00 24.90 3.34
CA VAL A 204 22.12 25.33 2.25
C VAL A 204 21.51 24.10 1.59
N ILE A 205 20.18 24.01 1.66
CA ILE A 205 19.39 23.09 0.87
C ILE A 205 19.09 23.78 -0.47
N VAL A 206 19.43 23.13 -1.57
CA VAL A 206 19.01 23.60 -2.89
C VAL A 206 17.94 22.66 -3.43
N SER A 207 16.78 23.23 -3.77
CA SER A 207 15.60 22.45 -4.10
C SER A 207 15.12 22.62 -5.54
N SER A 208 14.45 21.59 -6.04
CA SER A 208 13.71 21.61 -7.31
C SER A 208 12.41 20.82 -7.16
N HIS A 209 11.31 21.40 -7.65
CA HIS A 209 9.98 20.81 -7.59
C HIS A 209 9.45 20.52 -9.00
N ASN A 210 9.04 19.27 -9.24
CA ASN A 210 8.31 18.87 -10.42
C ASN A 210 6.90 18.47 -10.00
N TYR A 211 5.93 19.29 -10.37
CA TYR A 211 4.52 19.09 -10.02
C TYR A 211 3.78 18.19 -11.02
N GLN A 212 4.39 17.85 -12.14
CA GLN A 212 3.75 17.13 -13.25
C GLN A 212 3.96 15.62 -13.15
N ASN A 213 5.20 15.18 -12.91
CA ASN A 213 5.56 13.76 -12.93
C ASN A 213 6.87 13.48 -12.15
N THR A 214 7.34 12.24 -12.24
CA THR A 214 8.69 11.84 -11.84
C THR A 214 9.50 11.52 -13.09
N PRO A 215 10.56 12.29 -13.43
CA PRO A 215 11.39 12.05 -14.61
C PRO A 215 12.13 10.70 -14.60
N SER A 216 12.87 10.41 -15.68
CA SER A 216 13.70 9.23 -15.78
C SER A 216 14.85 9.25 -14.76
N VAL A 217 15.51 8.11 -14.53
CA VAL A 217 16.68 8.05 -13.63
C VAL A 217 17.83 8.94 -14.14
N GLU A 218 18.01 9.01 -15.47
CA GLU A 218 19.00 9.86 -16.11
C GLU A 218 18.71 11.34 -15.83
N ASP A 219 17.49 11.80 -16.11
CA ASP A 219 17.08 13.19 -15.86
C ASP A 219 17.17 13.58 -14.38
N LEU A 220 16.82 12.66 -13.47
CA LEU A 220 16.92 12.87 -12.04
C LEU A 220 18.38 12.93 -11.56
N SER A 221 19.25 12.12 -12.16
CA SER A 221 20.69 12.13 -11.85
C SER A 221 21.33 13.43 -12.33
N ASP A 222 20.99 13.87 -13.54
CA ASP A 222 21.43 15.16 -14.09
C ASP A 222 20.90 16.35 -13.27
N LEU A 223 19.65 16.27 -12.79
CA LEU A 223 19.11 17.26 -11.87
C LEU A 223 19.89 17.30 -10.56
N ALA A 224 20.19 16.15 -9.95
CA ALA A 224 20.99 16.09 -8.73
C ALA A 224 22.40 16.69 -8.95
N LEU A 225 23.05 16.38 -10.08
CA LEU A 225 24.34 16.95 -10.46
C LEU A 225 24.28 18.47 -10.62
N ARG A 226 23.26 19.01 -11.29
CA ARG A 226 23.07 20.47 -11.41
C ARG A 226 22.90 21.14 -10.06
N ILE A 227 22.14 20.51 -9.15
CA ILE A 227 21.97 21.00 -7.79
C ILE A 227 23.31 21.02 -7.03
N GLN A 228 24.11 19.96 -7.14
CA GLN A 228 25.45 19.91 -6.55
C GLN A 228 26.38 20.97 -7.13
N GLN A 229 26.37 21.15 -8.46
CA GLN A 229 27.19 22.15 -9.16
C GLN A 229 26.83 23.59 -8.77
N ALA A 230 25.59 23.85 -8.35
CA ALA A 230 25.20 25.15 -7.79
C ALA A 230 25.87 25.44 -6.43
N GLY A 231 26.46 24.44 -5.77
CA GLY A 231 27.17 24.56 -4.49
C GLY A 231 26.33 24.17 -3.27
N ALA A 232 25.28 23.36 -3.46
CA ALA A 232 24.41 22.91 -2.38
C ALA A 232 25.16 22.04 -1.35
N ASP A 233 24.82 22.20 -0.06
CA ASP A 233 25.22 21.22 0.96
C ASP A 233 24.33 19.97 0.90
N ILE A 234 23.05 20.18 0.58
CA ILE A 234 22.01 19.15 0.57
C ILE A 234 21.19 19.33 -0.71
N VAL A 235 21.00 18.23 -1.43
CA VAL A 235 20.15 18.17 -2.63
C VAL A 235 18.71 17.93 -2.21
N LYS A 236 17.73 18.69 -2.72
CA LYS A 236 16.30 18.42 -2.51
C LYS A 236 15.58 18.30 -3.85
N ILE A 237 14.99 17.13 -4.10
CA ILE A 237 14.21 16.86 -5.31
C ILE A 237 12.83 16.36 -4.87
N ALA A 238 11.80 17.12 -5.23
CA ALA A 238 10.40 16.74 -5.03
C ALA A 238 9.71 16.55 -6.38
N THR A 239 9.20 15.34 -6.65
CA THR A 239 8.48 15.02 -7.90
C THR A 239 7.02 14.69 -7.61
N THR A 240 6.21 14.42 -8.64
CA THR A 240 4.82 13.92 -8.49
C THR A 240 4.70 12.47 -8.95
N ALA A 241 4.02 11.63 -8.18
CA ALA A 241 3.70 10.26 -8.60
C ALA A 241 2.49 10.28 -9.54
N VAL A 242 2.72 9.89 -10.79
CA VAL A 242 1.64 9.55 -11.74
C VAL A 242 1.22 8.10 -11.49
N ASP A 243 2.18 7.23 -11.23
CA ASP A 243 2.00 5.84 -10.83
C ASP A 243 2.86 5.51 -9.60
N ILE A 244 2.48 4.51 -8.80
CA ILE A 244 3.27 4.10 -7.63
C ILE A 244 4.68 3.62 -8.00
N THR A 245 4.89 3.11 -9.23
CA THR A 245 6.21 2.69 -9.72
C THR A 245 7.21 3.83 -9.86
N ASP A 246 6.74 5.08 -9.89
CA ASP A 246 7.59 6.28 -9.93
C ASP A 246 8.52 6.40 -8.72
N VAL A 247 8.05 5.93 -7.56
CA VAL A 247 8.82 5.98 -6.31
C VAL A 247 10.14 5.20 -6.40
N SER A 248 10.20 4.13 -7.20
CA SER A 248 11.42 3.34 -7.40
C SER A 248 12.59 4.16 -7.93
N ARG A 249 12.30 5.13 -8.83
CA ARG A 249 13.33 6.01 -9.40
C ARG A 249 13.87 6.96 -8.33
N MET A 250 13.00 7.49 -7.48
CA MET A 250 13.44 8.33 -6.36
C MET A 250 14.28 7.55 -5.35
N PHE A 251 13.89 6.32 -5.02
CA PHE A 251 14.70 5.45 -4.15
C PHE A 251 16.07 5.14 -4.74
N HIS A 252 16.16 4.95 -6.06
CA HIS A 252 17.44 4.78 -6.74
C HIS A 252 18.34 6.02 -6.53
N ILE A 253 17.79 7.23 -6.70
CA ILE A 253 18.53 8.48 -6.50
C ILE A 253 19.01 8.63 -5.06
N THR A 254 18.14 8.47 -4.06
CA THR A 254 18.54 8.65 -2.66
C THR A 254 19.50 7.57 -2.17
N SER A 255 19.35 6.32 -2.63
CA SER A 255 20.22 5.22 -2.22
C SER A 255 21.64 5.37 -2.76
N ASN A 256 21.78 5.84 -4.00
CA ASN A 256 23.08 5.99 -4.68
C ASN A 256 23.69 7.39 -4.55
N ALA A 257 23.01 8.33 -3.88
CA ALA A 257 23.51 9.68 -3.70
C ALA A 257 24.82 9.71 -2.91
N GLN A 258 25.83 10.37 -3.44
CA GLN A 258 27.11 10.61 -2.76
C GLN A 258 27.09 11.84 -1.85
N VAL A 259 25.99 12.60 -1.88
CA VAL A 259 25.74 13.76 -1.02
C VAL A 259 24.41 13.59 -0.29
N PRO A 260 24.23 14.25 0.87
CA PRO A 260 22.93 14.32 1.54
C PRO A 260 21.81 14.71 0.56
N THR A 261 20.81 13.85 0.42
CA THR A 261 19.74 14.03 -0.59
C THR A 261 18.37 13.80 0.03
N ILE A 262 17.50 14.78 -0.14
CA ILE A 262 16.08 14.77 0.22
C ILE A 262 15.32 14.43 -1.07
N GLY A 263 14.91 13.17 -1.22
CA GLY A 263 14.14 12.72 -2.37
C GLY A 263 12.73 12.35 -1.97
N LEU A 264 11.74 13.06 -2.51
CA LEU A 264 10.33 12.88 -2.15
C LEU A 264 9.44 12.83 -3.38
N VAL A 265 8.40 12.03 -3.31
CA VAL A 265 7.39 11.93 -4.37
C VAL A 265 6.03 12.30 -3.79
N MET A 266 5.41 13.33 -4.37
CA MET A 266 4.13 13.90 -3.97
C MET A 266 2.95 13.05 -4.44
N GLY A 267 1.81 13.23 -3.77
CA GLY A 267 0.56 12.53 -4.04
C GLY A 267 0.40 11.22 -3.24
N GLU A 268 -0.81 10.68 -3.21
CA GLU A 268 -1.13 9.45 -2.46
C GLU A 268 -0.29 8.25 -2.93
N ARG A 269 -0.05 8.15 -4.25
CA ARG A 269 0.83 7.13 -4.87
C ARG A 269 2.30 7.27 -4.44
N GLY A 270 2.71 8.48 -4.08
CA GLY A 270 4.07 8.79 -3.64
C GLY A 270 4.32 8.56 -2.14
N LEU A 271 3.29 8.24 -1.35
CA LEU A 271 3.37 8.13 0.12
C LEU A 271 4.52 7.24 0.60
N MET A 272 4.78 6.12 -0.08
CA MET A 272 5.86 5.18 0.25
C MET A 272 7.24 5.86 0.26
N SER A 273 7.46 6.86 -0.63
CA SER A 273 8.72 7.63 -0.67
C SER A 273 8.99 8.41 0.61
N ARG A 274 7.93 8.80 1.34
CA ARG A 274 7.99 9.61 2.56
C ARG A 274 8.15 8.77 3.83
N ILE A 275 7.84 7.47 3.75
CA ILE A 275 7.92 6.54 4.87
C ILE A 275 9.25 5.80 4.87
N LEU A 276 9.71 5.34 3.70
CA LEU A 276 10.89 4.47 3.58
C LEU A 276 12.21 5.22 3.40
N CYS A 277 12.25 6.53 3.73
CA CYS A 277 13.44 7.38 3.53
C CYS A 277 14.67 6.79 4.22
N SER A 278 14.56 6.37 5.48
CA SER A 278 15.68 5.77 6.24
C SER A 278 16.22 4.47 5.65
N LYS A 279 15.38 3.71 4.92
CA LYS A 279 15.81 2.48 4.23
C LYS A 279 16.59 2.81 2.96
N PHE A 280 16.12 3.79 2.20
CA PHE A 280 16.67 4.14 0.89
C PHE A 280 17.55 5.40 0.90
N GLY A 281 18.16 5.73 2.04
CA GLY A 281 19.20 6.77 2.14
C GLY A 281 18.72 8.22 2.03
N GLY A 282 17.42 8.49 2.18
CA GLY A 282 16.89 9.85 2.22
C GLY A 282 17.33 10.60 3.47
N TYR A 283 17.73 11.86 3.31
CA TYR A 283 18.24 12.70 4.41
C TYR A 283 17.15 13.17 5.37
N LEU A 284 15.99 13.59 4.84
CA LEU A 284 14.83 13.98 5.65
C LEU A 284 13.52 13.64 4.95
N THR A 285 12.46 13.51 5.75
CA THR A 285 11.06 13.45 5.31
C THR A 285 10.25 14.55 6.01
N PHE A 286 9.07 14.86 5.47
CA PHE A 286 8.16 15.83 6.07
C PHE A 286 6.96 15.13 6.70
N GLY A 287 6.67 15.47 7.96
CA GLY A 287 5.48 15.03 8.69
C GLY A 287 4.66 16.23 9.15
N THR A 288 3.35 16.20 8.97
CA THR A 288 2.48 17.31 9.40
C THR A 288 2.18 17.28 10.90
N LEU A 289 1.89 18.45 11.47
CA LEU A 289 1.47 18.58 12.88
C LEU A 289 0.10 17.94 13.15
N GLU A 290 -0.77 17.95 12.14
CA GLU A 290 -2.10 17.35 12.19
C GLU A 290 -2.62 17.04 10.78
N SER A 291 -3.61 16.16 10.68
CA SER A 291 -4.24 15.79 9.42
C SER A 291 -4.89 17.01 8.76
N GLY A 292 -4.72 17.15 7.45
CA GLY A 292 -5.31 18.23 6.65
C GLY A 292 -4.49 19.53 6.58
N LYS A 293 -3.50 19.74 7.46
CA LYS A 293 -2.53 20.85 7.36
C LYS A 293 -1.27 20.40 6.60
N VAL A 294 -1.39 20.24 5.29
CA VAL A 294 -0.32 19.74 4.42
C VAL A 294 0.36 20.89 3.66
N SER A 295 1.69 20.90 3.60
CA SER A 295 2.46 21.81 2.75
C SER A 295 2.66 21.25 1.34
N ALA A 296 2.52 19.93 1.18
CA ALA A 296 2.55 19.23 -0.10
C ALA A 296 1.65 17.98 -0.09
N PRO A 297 1.06 17.58 -1.24
CA PRO A 297 0.21 16.40 -1.31
C PRO A 297 0.92 15.11 -0.86
N GLY A 298 0.20 14.29 -0.10
CA GLY A 298 0.64 12.97 0.35
C GLY A 298 1.49 12.95 1.64
N GLN A 299 1.63 14.07 2.35
CA GLN A 299 2.35 14.10 3.63
C GLN A 299 1.56 13.35 4.74
N PRO A 300 2.19 12.37 5.42
CA PRO A 300 1.64 11.79 6.64
C PRO A 300 1.81 12.73 7.83
N THR A 301 1.11 12.46 8.93
CA THR A 301 1.37 13.17 10.20
C THR A 301 2.67 12.68 10.84
N ILE A 302 3.29 13.51 11.69
CA ILE A 302 4.45 13.10 12.51
C ILE A 302 4.08 11.89 13.37
N LYS A 303 2.87 11.93 13.95
CA LYS A 303 2.34 10.85 14.77
C LYS A 303 2.24 9.54 14.00
N ASP A 304 1.74 9.56 12.76
CA ASP A 304 1.65 8.34 11.95
C ASP A 304 3.03 7.82 11.54
N LEU A 305 3.97 8.71 11.19
CA LEU A 305 5.35 8.29 10.93
C LEU A 305 5.94 7.55 12.14
N LEU A 306 5.85 8.14 13.33
CA LEU A 306 6.47 7.59 14.54
C LEU A 306 5.73 6.36 15.09
N ASP A 307 4.39 6.42 15.21
CA ASP A 307 3.59 5.43 15.92
C ASP A 307 3.01 4.35 15.01
N LEU A 308 2.57 4.72 13.80
CA LEU A 308 1.91 3.80 12.88
C LEU A 308 2.95 3.09 12.00
N TYR A 309 3.86 3.84 11.38
CA TYR A 309 4.89 3.28 10.49
C TYR A 309 6.20 2.94 11.20
N ASN A 310 6.30 3.20 12.51
CA ASN A 310 7.48 2.92 13.31
C ASN A 310 8.77 3.51 12.70
N PHE A 311 8.72 4.74 12.20
CA PHE A 311 9.76 5.35 11.35
C PHE A 311 11.19 5.21 11.90
N ARG A 312 11.37 5.33 13.23
CA ARG A 312 12.68 5.20 13.90
C ARG A 312 13.26 3.78 13.89
N ARG A 313 12.46 2.77 13.53
CA ARG A 313 12.88 1.36 13.40
C ARG A 313 13.24 0.98 11.96
N ILE A 314 12.96 1.85 11.00
CA ILE A 314 13.25 1.59 9.58
C ILE A 314 14.73 1.84 9.34
N GLY A 315 15.44 0.83 8.87
CA GLY A 315 16.83 0.90 8.44
C GLY A 315 17.06 0.21 7.08
N PRO A 316 18.32 0.18 6.60
CA PRO A 316 18.66 -0.39 5.30
C PRO A 316 18.19 -1.83 5.11
N ASP A 317 18.27 -2.66 6.15
CA ASP A 317 17.91 -4.09 6.09
C ASP A 317 16.42 -4.37 6.35
N THR A 318 15.63 -3.37 6.73
CA THR A 318 14.21 -3.57 7.04
C THR A 318 13.47 -4.10 5.82
N LYS A 319 12.71 -5.18 6.00
CA LYS A 319 11.88 -5.75 4.94
C LYS A 319 10.58 -4.97 4.78
N VAL A 320 10.20 -4.68 3.54
CA VAL A 320 9.00 -3.92 3.20
C VAL A 320 7.87 -4.88 2.89
N TYR A 321 6.75 -4.64 3.56
CA TYR A 321 5.45 -5.26 3.33
C TYR A 321 4.43 -4.19 3.00
N GLY A 322 3.28 -4.57 2.45
CA GLY A 322 2.21 -3.60 2.28
C GLY A 322 0.89 -4.16 1.79
N ILE A 323 -0.13 -3.32 1.89
CA ILE A 323 -1.47 -3.60 1.39
C ILE A 323 -1.63 -3.00 0.00
N ILE A 324 -1.79 -3.86 -1.01
CA ILE A 324 -2.09 -3.51 -2.39
C ILE A 324 -3.58 -3.34 -2.58
N GLY A 325 -4.03 -2.17 -3.04
CA GLY A 325 -5.44 -1.89 -3.29
C GLY A 325 -5.69 -0.62 -4.09
N LYS A 326 -6.94 -0.45 -4.53
CA LYS A 326 -7.45 0.80 -5.13
C LYS A 326 -8.96 0.92 -4.92
N PRO A 327 -9.44 1.80 -4.02
CA PRO A 327 -8.68 2.65 -3.09
C PRO A 327 -8.01 1.84 -1.97
N VAL A 328 -7.10 2.46 -1.21
CA VAL A 328 -6.35 1.75 -0.14
C VAL A 328 -6.16 2.55 1.16
N SER A 329 -6.30 3.87 1.14
CA SER A 329 -6.05 4.76 2.28
C SER A 329 -6.89 4.50 3.53
N HIS A 330 -8.02 3.79 3.41
CA HIS A 330 -8.86 3.40 4.54
C HIS A 330 -8.36 2.13 5.26
N SER A 331 -7.34 1.46 4.74
CA SER A 331 -6.92 0.16 5.26
C SER A 331 -6.31 0.27 6.65
N LYS A 332 -6.76 -0.59 7.56
CA LYS A 332 -6.14 -0.72 8.89
C LYS A 332 -4.98 -1.73 8.91
N SER A 333 -4.65 -2.38 7.79
CA SER A 333 -3.56 -3.36 7.73
C SER A 333 -2.21 -2.82 8.20
N PRO A 334 -1.77 -1.60 7.81
CA PRO A 334 -0.52 -1.04 8.32
C PRO A 334 -0.50 -0.85 9.84
N ILE A 335 -1.64 -0.52 10.46
CA ILE A 335 -1.73 -0.39 11.92
C ILE A 335 -1.45 -1.74 12.58
N VAL A 336 -2.19 -2.78 12.21
CA VAL A 336 -2.07 -4.08 12.90
C VAL A 336 -0.73 -4.76 12.65
N HIS A 337 -0.21 -4.73 11.42
CA HIS A 337 1.06 -5.38 11.09
C HIS A 337 2.26 -4.64 11.70
N ASN A 338 2.32 -3.30 11.66
CA ASN A 338 3.45 -2.58 12.25
C ASN A 338 3.48 -2.71 13.78
N GLN A 339 2.34 -2.72 14.46
CA GLN A 339 2.31 -2.99 15.89
C GLN A 339 2.78 -4.42 16.19
N ALA A 340 2.29 -5.41 15.45
CA ALA A 340 2.75 -6.80 15.61
C ALA A 340 4.25 -6.96 15.34
N PHE A 341 4.77 -6.40 14.25
CA PHE A 341 6.21 -6.43 13.93
C PHE A 341 7.05 -5.79 15.04
N LYS A 342 6.61 -4.66 15.59
CA LYS A 342 7.28 -4.01 16.73
C LYS A 342 7.26 -4.89 17.98
N SER A 343 6.12 -5.49 18.32
CA SER A 343 5.96 -6.33 19.52
C SER A 343 6.83 -7.57 19.52
N VAL A 344 7.04 -8.21 18.36
CA VAL A 344 7.91 -9.39 18.23
C VAL A 344 9.33 -9.06 17.77
N ASN A 345 9.68 -7.77 17.70
CA ASN A 345 10.96 -7.27 17.20
C ASN A 345 11.33 -7.79 15.80
N PHE A 346 10.35 -8.00 14.93
CA PHE A 346 10.55 -8.36 13.53
C PHE A 346 11.03 -7.13 12.75
N ASN A 347 12.10 -7.26 11.97
CA ASN A 347 12.66 -6.16 11.18
C ASN A 347 11.88 -5.96 9.86
N GLY A 348 10.62 -5.56 10.00
CA GLY A 348 9.71 -5.27 8.89
C GLY A 348 8.95 -3.98 9.09
N VAL A 349 8.55 -3.36 7.97
CA VAL A 349 7.62 -2.23 7.92
C VAL A 349 6.52 -2.54 6.92
N TYR A 350 5.29 -2.20 7.27
CA TYR A 350 4.09 -2.42 6.47
C TYR A 350 3.50 -1.08 6.03
N VAL A 351 3.30 -0.87 4.72
CA VAL A 351 2.82 0.41 4.15
C VAL A 351 1.56 0.26 3.30
N HIS A 352 0.90 1.39 3.03
CA HIS A 352 -0.16 1.47 2.02
C HIS A 352 0.44 1.49 0.61
N LEU A 353 -0.14 0.71 -0.31
CA LEU A 353 0.29 0.63 -1.70
C LEU A 353 -0.92 0.88 -2.62
N LEU A 354 -1.07 2.13 -3.08
CA LEU A 354 -2.10 2.50 -4.05
C LEU A 354 -1.65 2.08 -5.45
N VAL A 355 -2.11 0.90 -5.87
CA VAL A 355 -1.66 0.25 -7.12
C VAL A 355 -2.74 0.36 -8.18
N ASP A 356 -2.38 0.93 -9.34
CA ASP A 356 -3.25 0.94 -10.52
C ASP A 356 -3.11 -0.34 -11.34
N ASP A 357 -1.87 -0.72 -11.67
CA ASP A 357 -1.53 -1.94 -12.40
C ASP A 357 -0.65 -2.88 -11.55
N LEU A 358 -1.16 -4.08 -11.27
CA LEU A 358 -0.51 -5.02 -10.36
C LEU A 358 0.79 -5.60 -10.94
N GLU A 359 0.81 -5.93 -12.23
CA GLU A 359 1.96 -6.56 -12.89
C GLU A 359 3.16 -5.61 -12.93
N SER A 360 2.93 -4.37 -13.36
CA SER A 360 3.94 -3.30 -13.35
C SER A 360 4.48 -3.05 -11.95
N PHE A 361 3.60 -3.03 -10.93
CA PHE A 361 4.01 -2.89 -9.53
C PHE A 361 4.94 -4.04 -9.10
N LEU A 362 4.53 -5.30 -9.29
CA LEU A 362 5.30 -6.47 -8.86
C LEU A 362 6.65 -6.60 -9.61
N LYS A 363 6.68 -6.21 -10.89
CA LYS A 363 7.91 -6.15 -11.70
C LYS A 363 8.87 -5.07 -11.19
N THR A 364 8.36 -3.88 -10.90
CA THR A 364 9.16 -2.75 -10.41
C THR A 364 9.74 -3.04 -9.02
N TYR A 365 8.93 -3.59 -8.12
CA TYR A 365 9.32 -3.89 -6.74
C TYR A 365 9.68 -5.37 -6.57
N SER A 366 10.59 -5.84 -7.43
CA SER A 366 11.02 -7.24 -7.52
C SER A 366 12.19 -7.63 -6.61
N SER A 367 12.85 -6.66 -5.98
CA SER A 367 13.99 -6.92 -5.09
C SER A 367 13.59 -7.66 -3.81
N SER A 368 14.58 -8.23 -3.13
CA SER A 368 14.44 -8.89 -1.82
C SER A 368 14.06 -7.93 -0.68
N ASP A 369 14.01 -6.62 -0.93
CA ASP A 369 13.52 -5.63 0.02
C ASP A 369 12.02 -5.76 0.21
N PHE A 370 11.28 -6.06 -0.86
CA PHE A 370 9.83 -6.18 -0.87
C PHE A 370 9.45 -7.64 -0.68
N ALA A 371 9.23 -8.02 0.58
CA ALA A 371 9.18 -9.40 1.02
C ALA A 371 7.77 -10.01 0.98
N GLY A 372 6.71 -9.21 1.05
CA GLY A 372 5.35 -9.73 0.97
C GLY A 372 4.28 -8.65 0.88
N PHE A 373 3.11 -9.03 0.39
CA PHE A 373 2.01 -8.11 0.15
C PHE A 373 0.68 -8.74 0.54
N SER A 374 -0.20 -7.96 1.15
CA SER A 374 -1.62 -8.29 1.20
C SER A 374 -2.28 -7.68 -0.05
N CYS A 375 -3.28 -8.34 -0.62
CA CYS A 375 -4.04 -7.85 -1.77
C CYS A 375 -5.51 -7.69 -1.41
N THR A 376 -6.06 -6.49 -1.62
CA THR A 376 -7.49 -6.20 -1.50
C THR A 376 -8.10 -5.84 -2.86
N ILE A 377 -9.33 -5.35 -2.86
CA ILE A 377 -10.06 -4.92 -4.07
C ILE A 377 -9.21 -3.91 -4.86
N PRO A 378 -9.13 -4.04 -6.19
CA PRO A 378 -9.70 -5.08 -7.07
C PRO A 378 -8.71 -6.21 -7.43
N HIS A 379 -7.57 -6.31 -6.74
CA HIS A 379 -6.38 -7.01 -7.24
C HIS A 379 -6.30 -8.50 -6.92
N LYS A 380 -7.21 -9.07 -6.12
CA LYS A 380 -7.11 -10.46 -5.64
C LYS A 380 -7.08 -11.52 -6.77
N GLU A 381 -7.82 -11.30 -7.84
CA GLU A 381 -7.86 -12.22 -8.99
C GLU A 381 -6.65 -12.03 -9.92
N ALA A 382 -6.15 -10.80 -10.04
CA ALA A 382 -4.91 -10.52 -10.78
C ALA A 382 -3.69 -11.09 -10.04
N ALA A 383 -3.68 -11.02 -8.71
CA ALA A 383 -2.62 -11.59 -7.87
C ALA A 383 -2.44 -13.09 -8.09
N LEU A 384 -3.53 -13.83 -8.28
CA LEU A 384 -3.48 -15.25 -8.64
C LEU A 384 -2.67 -15.50 -9.92
N LYS A 385 -2.84 -14.65 -10.94
CA LYS A 385 -2.16 -14.77 -12.23
C LYS A 385 -0.70 -14.36 -12.17
N CYS A 386 -0.34 -13.47 -11.23
CA CYS A 386 1.02 -12.94 -11.08
C CYS A 386 1.92 -13.80 -10.19
N CYS A 387 1.37 -14.75 -9.42
CA CYS A 387 2.17 -15.62 -8.56
C CYS A 387 2.79 -16.76 -9.36
N ASP A 388 4.07 -17.06 -9.09
CA ASP A 388 4.79 -18.19 -9.71
C ASP A 388 4.29 -19.54 -9.17
N GLU A 389 3.97 -19.58 -7.88
CA GLU A 389 3.41 -20.74 -7.19
C GLU A 389 2.19 -20.29 -6.39
N VAL A 390 1.13 -21.09 -6.40
CA VAL A 390 -0.12 -20.77 -5.70
C VAL A 390 -0.50 -21.94 -4.82
N ASP A 391 -0.80 -21.64 -3.55
CA ASP A 391 -1.30 -22.60 -2.59
C ASP A 391 -2.56 -23.33 -3.12
N PRO A 392 -2.72 -24.65 -2.91
CA PRO A 392 -3.87 -25.40 -3.40
C PRO A 392 -5.22 -24.79 -3.01
N LEU A 393 -5.36 -24.22 -1.81
CA LEU A 393 -6.59 -23.56 -1.38
C LEU A 393 -6.83 -22.30 -2.21
N ALA A 394 -5.82 -21.43 -2.36
CA ALA A 394 -5.93 -20.20 -3.13
C ALA A 394 -6.22 -20.47 -4.62
N LYS A 395 -5.64 -21.55 -5.17
CA LYS A 395 -5.88 -22.00 -6.55
C LYS A 395 -7.32 -22.47 -6.75
N SER A 396 -7.87 -23.26 -5.82
CA SER A 396 -9.26 -23.71 -5.85
C SER A 396 -10.27 -22.58 -5.66
N ILE A 397 -9.94 -21.58 -4.83
CA ILE A 397 -10.74 -20.36 -4.66
C ILE A 397 -10.69 -19.50 -5.94
N GLY A 398 -9.57 -19.49 -6.65
CA GLY A 398 -9.35 -18.61 -7.78
C GLY A 398 -9.10 -17.14 -7.38
N ALA A 399 -8.52 -16.91 -6.21
CA ALA A 399 -8.12 -15.58 -5.74
C ALA A 399 -6.99 -15.65 -4.69
N VAL A 400 -6.05 -14.72 -4.76
CA VAL A 400 -4.93 -14.56 -3.82
C VAL A 400 -5.10 -13.25 -3.06
N ASN A 401 -5.08 -13.29 -1.72
CA ASN A 401 -5.06 -12.09 -0.88
C ASN A 401 -3.72 -11.86 -0.18
N THR A 402 -2.77 -12.78 -0.33
CA THR A 402 -1.48 -12.77 0.37
C THR A 402 -0.40 -13.27 -0.58
N ILE A 403 0.60 -12.45 -0.84
CA ILE A 403 1.76 -12.77 -1.67
C ILE A 403 2.99 -12.78 -0.76
N LEU A 404 3.78 -13.84 -0.80
CA LEU A 404 5.08 -13.93 -0.13
C LEU A 404 6.18 -14.04 -1.18
N ARG A 405 7.21 -13.20 -1.11
CA ARG A 405 8.43 -13.36 -1.92
C ARG A 405 9.38 -14.31 -1.20
N ARG A 406 9.55 -15.50 -1.75
CA ARG A 406 10.47 -16.51 -1.20
C ARG A 406 11.92 -16.04 -1.36
N GLN A 407 12.67 -16.00 -0.25
CA GLN A 407 14.03 -15.47 -0.26
C GLN A 407 15.03 -16.34 -1.04
N SER A 408 14.79 -17.64 -1.17
CA SER A 408 15.73 -18.57 -1.82
C SER A 408 15.85 -18.38 -3.33
N ASP A 409 14.76 -18.02 -4.01
CA ASP A 409 14.69 -17.93 -5.48
C ASP A 409 13.93 -16.69 -5.99
N GLY A 410 13.45 -15.83 -5.10
CA GLY A 410 12.77 -14.58 -5.44
C GLY A 410 11.34 -14.74 -5.96
N LYS A 411 10.82 -15.97 -6.03
CA LYS A 411 9.48 -16.27 -6.55
C LYS A 411 8.37 -15.74 -5.65
N LEU A 412 7.24 -15.43 -6.27
CA LEU A 412 6.00 -15.00 -5.62
C LEU A 412 5.10 -16.21 -5.32
N LEU A 413 4.83 -16.43 -4.04
CA LEU A 413 3.93 -17.47 -3.54
C LEU A 413 2.59 -16.86 -3.16
N GLY A 414 1.49 -17.35 -3.74
CA GLY A 414 0.14 -16.85 -3.51
C GLY A 414 -0.67 -17.69 -2.54
N TYR A 415 -1.24 -17.05 -1.51
CA TYR A 415 -2.10 -17.67 -0.49
C TYR A 415 -3.44 -16.92 -0.36
N ASN A 416 -4.39 -17.57 0.31
CA ASN A 416 -5.71 -17.00 0.63
C ASN A 416 -6.06 -17.19 2.11
N THR A 417 -6.02 -16.10 2.89
CA THR A 417 -6.42 -16.08 4.30
C THR A 417 -7.84 -15.54 4.52
N ASP A 418 -8.49 -15.00 3.47
CA ASP A 418 -9.88 -14.52 3.54
C ASP A 418 -10.86 -15.68 3.83
N CYS A 419 -10.60 -16.85 3.26
CA CYS A 419 -11.44 -18.05 3.44
C CYS A 419 -11.53 -18.45 4.91
N ILE A 420 -10.39 -18.69 5.57
CA ILE A 420 -10.38 -19.09 6.97
C ILE A 420 -10.92 -17.95 7.86
N GLY A 421 -10.55 -16.70 7.58
CA GLY A 421 -10.97 -15.55 8.38
C GLY A 421 -12.49 -15.33 8.37
N SER A 422 -13.14 -15.45 7.22
CA SER A 422 -14.59 -15.27 7.10
C SER A 422 -15.37 -16.46 7.66
N ILE A 423 -14.98 -17.69 7.33
CA ILE A 423 -15.70 -18.89 7.78
C ILE A 423 -15.63 -19.05 9.30
N SER A 424 -14.45 -18.88 9.90
CA SER A 424 -14.33 -18.98 11.36
C SER A 424 -15.13 -17.90 12.08
N ALA A 425 -15.14 -16.66 11.58
CA ALA A 425 -15.95 -15.59 12.16
C ALA A 425 -17.46 -15.91 12.13
N ILE A 426 -17.95 -16.47 11.02
CA ILE A 426 -19.36 -16.90 10.89
C ILE A 426 -19.67 -18.08 11.80
N GLU A 427 -18.81 -19.10 11.85
CA GLU A 427 -19.00 -20.25 12.73
C GLU A 427 -19.03 -19.84 14.21
N ASP A 428 -18.16 -18.92 14.64
CA ASP A 428 -18.13 -18.40 16.01
C ASP A 428 -19.43 -17.66 16.36
N GLY A 429 -19.97 -16.87 15.42
CA GLY A 429 -21.27 -16.20 15.56
C GLY A 429 -22.43 -17.19 15.74
N LEU A 430 -22.44 -18.29 14.97
CA LEU A 430 -23.47 -19.35 15.09
C LEU A 430 -23.36 -20.16 16.39
N ARG A 431 -22.14 -20.43 16.86
CA ARG A 431 -21.92 -21.19 18.12
C ARG A 431 -22.39 -20.41 19.34
N SER A 432 -22.25 -19.09 19.30
CA SER A 432 -22.66 -18.20 20.40
C SER A 432 -24.17 -18.25 20.70
N SER A 433 -25.00 -18.63 19.72
CA SER A 433 -26.47 -18.73 19.87
C SER A 433 -27.01 -20.14 20.08
N SER A 434 -26.22 -21.17 19.74
CA SER A 434 -26.72 -22.57 19.67
C SER A 434 -26.38 -23.44 20.89
N GLY A 435 -25.63 -22.90 21.87
CA GLY A 435 -25.09 -23.67 23.00
C GLY A 435 -24.03 -24.71 22.58
N PRO A 436 -23.38 -25.42 23.52
CA PRO A 436 -22.39 -26.43 23.19
C PRO A 436 -23.02 -27.62 22.46
N SER A 437 -22.72 -27.77 21.17
CA SER A 437 -23.13 -28.93 20.38
C SER A 437 -22.21 -30.12 20.65
N SER A 438 -22.79 -31.27 21.01
CA SER A 438 -22.07 -32.54 21.22
C SER A 438 -21.61 -33.24 19.93
N VAL A 439 -21.88 -32.65 18.76
CA VAL A 439 -21.50 -33.18 17.44
C VAL A 439 -20.33 -32.37 16.87
N PRO A 440 -19.25 -33.02 16.39
CA PRO A 440 -18.06 -32.35 15.84
C PRO A 440 -18.26 -31.72 14.44
N SER A 441 -19.51 -31.54 13.98
CA SER A 441 -19.81 -30.99 12.65
C SER A 441 -19.78 -29.46 12.63
N SER A 442 -19.46 -28.87 11.47
CA SER A 442 -19.56 -27.41 11.29
C SER A 442 -21.00 -26.92 11.51
N PRO A 443 -21.22 -25.77 12.16
CA PRO A 443 -22.55 -25.18 12.30
C PRO A 443 -23.12 -24.68 10.96
N LEU A 444 -22.31 -24.64 9.89
CA LEU A 444 -22.74 -24.32 8.53
C LEU A 444 -23.26 -25.55 7.76
N ALA A 445 -22.98 -26.77 8.23
CA ALA A 445 -23.39 -27.98 7.52
C ALA A 445 -24.92 -28.04 7.36
N GLY A 446 -25.38 -28.19 6.11
CA GLY A 446 -26.79 -28.25 5.75
C GLY A 446 -27.52 -26.90 5.75
N LYS A 447 -26.90 -25.80 6.18
CA LYS A 447 -27.51 -24.45 6.13
C LYS A 447 -27.40 -23.85 4.73
N THR A 448 -28.37 -23.02 4.35
CA THR A 448 -28.22 -22.14 3.19
C THR A 448 -27.41 -20.90 3.54
N VAL A 449 -26.31 -20.68 2.81
CA VAL A 449 -25.46 -19.48 2.90
C VAL A 449 -25.63 -18.66 1.63
N VAL A 450 -26.20 -17.47 1.76
CA VAL A 450 -26.38 -16.51 0.68
C VAL A 450 -25.20 -15.53 0.68
N VAL A 451 -24.33 -15.65 -0.32
CA VAL A 451 -23.16 -14.79 -0.50
C VAL A 451 -23.48 -13.68 -1.49
N ILE A 452 -23.41 -12.44 -1.03
CA ILE A 452 -23.55 -11.25 -1.88
C ILE A 452 -22.17 -10.85 -2.38
N GLY A 453 -21.98 -10.86 -3.69
CA GLY A 453 -20.72 -10.53 -4.37
C GLY A 453 -19.98 -11.76 -4.89
N ALA A 454 -19.48 -11.65 -6.12
CA ALA A 454 -18.71 -12.70 -6.80
C ALA A 454 -17.24 -12.29 -7.08
N GLY A 455 -16.71 -11.36 -6.28
CA GLY A 455 -15.30 -10.95 -6.29
C GLY A 455 -14.41 -11.88 -5.46
N GLY A 456 -13.12 -11.55 -5.31
CA GLY A 456 -12.17 -12.42 -4.59
C GLY A 456 -12.58 -12.80 -3.16
N ALA A 457 -13.19 -11.89 -2.39
CA ALA A 457 -13.71 -12.19 -1.05
C ALA A 457 -14.94 -13.11 -1.11
N GLY A 458 -15.86 -12.86 -2.06
CA GLY A 458 -17.02 -13.72 -2.32
C GLY A 458 -16.62 -15.13 -2.74
N LYS A 459 -15.62 -15.26 -3.62
CA LYS A 459 -15.03 -16.55 -4.01
C LYS A 459 -14.49 -17.32 -2.80
N ALA A 460 -13.72 -16.65 -1.93
CA ALA A 460 -13.14 -17.27 -0.75
C ALA A 460 -14.20 -17.75 0.26
N LEU A 461 -15.19 -16.91 0.55
CA LEU A 461 -16.28 -17.23 1.48
C LEU A 461 -17.18 -18.33 0.91
N ALA A 462 -17.55 -18.25 -0.36
CA ALA A 462 -18.40 -19.25 -1.01
C ALA A 462 -17.72 -20.63 -1.06
N TYR A 463 -16.44 -20.68 -1.42
CA TYR A 463 -15.65 -21.90 -1.37
C TYR A 463 -15.60 -22.47 0.05
N GLY A 464 -15.24 -21.63 1.04
CA GLY A 464 -15.17 -22.05 2.43
C GLY A 464 -16.49 -22.58 2.98
N ALA A 465 -17.62 -21.94 2.63
CA ALA A 465 -18.95 -22.37 3.07
C ALA A 465 -19.32 -23.74 2.49
N LYS A 466 -19.02 -23.97 1.22
CA LYS A 466 -19.19 -25.27 0.55
C LYS A 466 -18.36 -26.36 1.23
N GLU A 467 -17.09 -26.11 1.53
CA GLU A 467 -16.21 -27.08 2.22
C GLU A 467 -16.71 -27.42 3.64
N LYS A 468 -17.51 -26.54 4.26
CA LYS A 468 -18.20 -26.79 5.53
C LYS A 468 -19.54 -27.51 5.38
N GLY A 469 -19.96 -27.83 4.16
CA GLY A 469 -21.20 -28.55 3.86
C GLY A 469 -22.45 -27.67 3.76
N ALA A 470 -22.29 -26.36 3.54
CA ALA A 470 -23.41 -25.46 3.32
C ALA A 470 -23.96 -25.54 1.89
N ASN A 471 -25.26 -25.26 1.73
CA ASN A 471 -25.86 -24.98 0.43
C ASN A 471 -25.57 -23.52 0.06
N VAL A 472 -24.78 -23.27 -0.98
CA VAL A 472 -24.31 -21.90 -1.28
C VAL A 472 -25.14 -21.26 -2.40
N VAL A 473 -25.60 -20.05 -2.17
CA VAL A 473 -26.29 -19.19 -3.16
C VAL A 473 -25.44 -17.95 -3.39
N ILE A 474 -25.16 -17.61 -4.64
CA ILE A 474 -24.36 -16.44 -5.02
C ILE A 474 -25.27 -15.38 -5.63
N ALA A 475 -25.44 -14.26 -4.92
CA ALA A 475 -26.15 -13.08 -5.41
C ALA A 475 -25.14 -12.04 -5.91
N ASN A 476 -25.27 -11.56 -7.14
CA ASN A 476 -24.35 -10.54 -7.66
C ASN A 476 -25.04 -9.59 -8.65
N ARG A 477 -24.53 -8.34 -8.73
CA ARG A 477 -25.02 -7.34 -9.68
C ARG A 477 -24.82 -7.77 -11.14
N THR A 478 -23.68 -8.38 -11.44
CA THR A 478 -23.40 -8.99 -12.75
C THR A 478 -23.71 -10.47 -12.65
N TYR A 479 -24.85 -10.89 -13.18
CA TYR A 479 -25.39 -12.25 -13.01
C TYR A 479 -24.43 -13.31 -13.54
N GLU A 480 -23.73 -13.06 -14.64
CA GLU A 480 -22.77 -13.98 -15.25
C GLU A 480 -21.65 -14.37 -14.28
N ARG A 481 -21.20 -13.42 -13.45
CA ARG A 481 -20.19 -13.71 -12.42
C ARG A 481 -20.74 -14.55 -11.28
N ALA A 482 -22.02 -14.39 -10.92
CA ALA A 482 -22.66 -15.26 -9.94
C ALA A 482 -22.81 -16.67 -10.48
N LEU A 483 -23.18 -16.80 -11.77
CA LEU A 483 -23.30 -18.08 -12.46
C LEU A 483 -21.96 -18.82 -12.52
N GLU A 484 -20.90 -18.16 -12.97
CA GLU A 484 -19.55 -18.74 -13.03
C GLU A 484 -19.10 -19.26 -11.66
N LEU A 485 -19.28 -18.47 -10.60
CA LEU A 485 -18.91 -18.88 -9.24
C LEU A 485 -19.79 -20.02 -8.72
N ALA A 486 -21.11 -19.95 -8.95
CA ALA A 486 -22.05 -20.99 -8.53
C ALA A 486 -21.72 -22.34 -9.21
N GLU A 487 -21.46 -22.35 -10.51
CA GLU A 487 -21.05 -23.56 -11.24
C GLU A 487 -19.73 -24.12 -10.73
N ALA A 488 -18.74 -23.26 -10.44
CA ALA A 488 -17.44 -23.69 -9.93
C ALA A 488 -17.50 -24.39 -8.56
N ILE A 489 -18.45 -24.01 -7.70
CA ILE A 489 -18.60 -24.59 -6.35
C ILE A 489 -19.77 -25.57 -6.22
N GLY A 490 -20.61 -25.72 -7.23
CA GLY A 490 -21.84 -26.51 -7.16
C GLY A 490 -22.97 -25.84 -6.36
N GLY A 491 -23.03 -24.50 -6.39
CA GLY A 491 -24.06 -23.68 -5.75
C GLY A 491 -25.15 -23.21 -6.73
N LYS A 492 -25.95 -22.23 -6.30
CA LYS A 492 -27.00 -21.59 -7.11
C LYS A 492 -26.70 -20.12 -7.35
N ALA A 493 -26.85 -19.66 -8.59
CA ALA A 493 -26.75 -18.23 -8.92
C ALA A 493 -28.09 -17.50 -8.69
N LEU A 494 -28.00 -16.23 -8.31
CA LEU A 494 -29.13 -15.35 -8.08
C LEU A 494 -28.80 -13.93 -8.60
N SER A 495 -29.74 -13.29 -9.29
CA SER A 495 -29.63 -11.87 -9.59
C SER A 495 -29.73 -11.07 -8.29
N LEU A 496 -28.91 -10.03 -8.12
CA LEU A 496 -29.01 -9.17 -6.95
C LEU A 496 -30.42 -8.55 -6.79
N THR A 497 -31.13 -8.31 -7.89
CA THR A 497 -32.51 -7.79 -7.89
C THR A 497 -33.53 -8.75 -7.29
N ASP A 498 -33.24 -10.04 -7.30
CA ASP A 498 -34.16 -11.09 -6.82
C ASP A 498 -33.90 -11.44 -5.35
N LEU A 499 -32.82 -10.91 -4.77
CA LEU A 499 -32.36 -11.21 -3.41
C LEU A 499 -33.41 -10.87 -2.34
N ASP A 500 -34.13 -9.76 -2.50
CA ASP A 500 -35.17 -9.33 -1.56
C ASP A 500 -36.33 -10.34 -1.44
N ASN A 501 -36.58 -11.12 -2.49
CA ASN A 501 -37.66 -12.12 -2.54
C ASN A 501 -37.13 -13.56 -2.39
N PHE A 502 -35.84 -13.74 -2.16
CA PHE A 502 -35.21 -15.05 -2.06
C PHE A 502 -35.21 -15.55 -0.61
N HIS A 503 -36.18 -16.40 -0.28
CA HIS A 503 -36.31 -17.00 1.05
C HIS A 503 -36.81 -18.46 0.95
N PRO A 504 -36.03 -19.38 0.37
CA PRO A 504 -36.43 -20.79 0.25
C PRO A 504 -36.66 -21.47 1.61
N GLU A 505 -36.04 -20.95 2.67
CA GLU A 505 -36.18 -21.39 4.06
C GLU A 505 -35.91 -20.22 5.02
N ASP A 506 -36.29 -20.39 6.30
CA ASP A 506 -35.92 -19.47 7.38
C ASP A 506 -34.62 -19.93 8.06
N GLY A 507 -33.94 -18.99 8.72
CA GLY A 507 -32.72 -19.29 9.48
C GLY A 507 -31.46 -19.46 8.61
N MET A 508 -31.48 -18.87 7.41
CA MET A 508 -30.34 -18.80 6.49
C MET A 508 -29.20 -17.94 7.05
N VAL A 509 -28.03 -17.99 6.43
CA VAL A 509 -26.90 -17.08 6.71
C VAL A 509 -26.70 -16.14 5.52
N LEU A 510 -26.70 -14.83 5.77
CA LEU A 510 -26.36 -13.82 4.76
C LEU A 510 -24.91 -13.39 4.93
N ALA A 511 -24.16 -13.29 3.84
CA ALA A 511 -22.77 -12.85 3.85
C ALA A 511 -22.52 -11.80 2.75
N ASN A 512 -22.41 -10.53 3.13
CA ASN A 512 -22.00 -9.47 2.21
C ASN A 512 -20.48 -9.49 2.02
N THR A 513 -20.04 -9.58 0.76
CA THR A 513 -18.61 -9.52 0.36
C THR A 513 -18.36 -8.42 -0.68
N THR A 514 -19.34 -7.54 -0.90
CA THR A 514 -19.22 -6.36 -1.75
C THR A 514 -18.65 -5.17 -0.96
N SER A 515 -18.42 -4.05 -1.65
CA SER A 515 -18.06 -2.78 -1.01
C SER A 515 -19.26 -1.91 -0.64
N MET A 516 -20.50 -2.38 -0.81
CA MET A 516 -21.69 -1.60 -0.43
C MET A 516 -21.72 -1.41 1.09
N GLY A 517 -21.96 -0.18 1.54
CA GLY A 517 -21.92 0.20 2.96
C GLY A 517 -20.53 0.63 3.45
N MET A 518 -19.48 0.49 2.64
CA MET A 518 -18.14 0.99 2.97
C MET A 518 -18.08 2.51 2.86
N GLN A 519 -17.31 3.17 3.74
CA GLN A 519 -17.14 4.62 3.67
C GLN A 519 -16.63 5.06 2.28
N PRO A 520 -17.13 6.19 1.73
CA PRO A 520 -18.06 7.14 2.32
C PRO A 520 -19.56 6.76 2.18
N ASN A 521 -19.88 5.65 1.50
CA ASN A 521 -21.25 5.26 1.15
C ASN A 521 -21.94 4.48 2.29
N VAL A 522 -21.95 5.06 3.49
CA VAL A 522 -22.39 4.40 4.73
C VAL A 522 -23.89 4.07 4.78
N ASP A 523 -24.69 4.72 3.93
CA ASP A 523 -26.14 4.51 3.82
C ASP A 523 -26.54 3.47 2.76
N GLU A 524 -25.59 2.91 2.01
CA GLU A 524 -25.86 1.81 1.09
C GLU A 524 -26.04 0.49 1.84
N THR A 525 -26.97 -0.35 1.37
CA THR A 525 -27.18 -1.73 1.84
C THR A 525 -27.51 -2.62 0.64
N PRO A 526 -27.01 -3.88 0.59
CA PRO A 526 -27.21 -4.74 -0.56
C PRO A 526 -28.57 -5.46 -0.57
N ILE A 527 -29.35 -5.38 0.50
CA ILE A 527 -30.66 -6.03 0.67
C ILE A 527 -31.57 -5.13 1.50
N SER A 528 -32.88 -5.23 1.27
CA SER A 528 -33.89 -4.54 2.07
C SER A 528 -34.00 -5.12 3.48
N LYS A 529 -34.26 -4.26 4.47
CA LYS A 529 -34.51 -4.66 5.86
C LYS A 529 -35.60 -5.73 5.99
N HIS A 530 -36.63 -5.70 5.14
CA HIS A 530 -37.75 -6.63 5.22
C HIS A 530 -37.34 -8.09 4.97
N ALA A 531 -36.33 -8.33 4.13
CA ALA A 531 -35.83 -9.67 3.84
C ALA A 531 -34.94 -10.24 4.96
N LEU A 532 -34.36 -9.37 5.81
CA LEU A 532 -33.41 -9.77 6.86
C LEU A 532 -34.03 -10.71 7.92
N LYS A 533 -35.35 -10.68 8.12
CA LYS A 533 -36.07 -11.56 9.04
C LYS A 533 -35.91 -13.06 8.74
N HIS A 534 -35.53 -13.42 7.50
CA HIS A 534 -35.34 -14.80 7.07
C HIS A 534 -33.93 -15.34 7.38
N TYR A 535 -33.05 -14.50 7.92
CA TYR A 535 -31.66 -14.85 8.20
C TYR A 535 -31.43 -14.95 9.71
N ALA A 536 -30.84 -16.06 10.15
CA ALA A 536 -30.41 -16.23 11.54
C ALA A 536 -29.12 -15.46 11.85
N LEU A 537 -28.26 -15.30 10.84
CA LEU A 537 -26.99 -14.57 10.97
C LEU A 537 -26.73 -13.74 9.71
N VAL A 538 -26.24 -12.52 9.92
CA VAL A 538 -25.78 -11.61 8.87
C VAL A 538 -24.32 -11.24 9.13
N PHE A 539 -23.47 -11.60 8.18
CA PHE A 539 -22.07 -11.24 8.11
C PHE A 539 -21.84 -10.15 7.06
N ASP A 540 -20.97 -9.20 7.37
CA ASP A 540 -20.56 -8.17 6.43
C ASP A 540 -19.03 -8.05 6.41
N ALA A 541 -18.40 -8.29 5.25
CA ALA A 541 -16.94 -8.17 5.11
C ALA A 541 -16.45 -6.72 5.22
N VAL A 542 -17.33 -5.73 5.06
CA VAL A 542 -17.00 -4.32 5.29
C VAL A 542 -16.73 -4.10 6.79
N TYR A 543 -15.56 -3.55 7.10
CA TYR A 543 -15.15 -3.21 8.46
C TYR A 543 -14.98 -1.71 8.71
N THR A 544 -15.18 -0.89 7.68
CA THR A 544 -15.09 0.58 7.75
C THR A 544 -16.33 1.19 7.07
N PRO A 545 -17.38 1.55 7.82
CA PRO A 545 -17.47 1.53 9.30
C PRO A 545 -17.63 0.11 9.87
N ARG A 546 -17.35 -0.06 11.18
CA ARG A 546 -17.50 -1.34 11.89
C ARG A 546 -18.95 -1.84 11.91
N ILE A 547 -19.89 -0.92 12.07
CA ILE A 547 -21.32 -1.18 12.05
C ILE A 547 -21.91 -0.52 10.81
N THR A 548 -22.09 -1.32 9.75
CA THR A 548 -22.70 -0.87 8.50
C THR A 548 -24.22 -0.74 8.64
N ARG A 549 -24.87 -0.11 7.65
CA ARG A 549 -26.33 -0.11 7.56
C ARG A 549 -26.90 -1.53 7.54
N LEU A 550 -26.28 -2.45 6.81
CA LEU A 550 -26.68 -3.86 6.75
C LEU A 550 -26.70 -4.51 8.13
N LEU A 551 -25.61 -4.39 8.90
CA LEU A 551 -25.50 -4.99 10.23
C LEU A 551 -26.48 -4.36 11.21
N ARG A 552 -26.65 -3.03 11.18
CA ARG A 552 -27.63 -2.33 12.01
C ARG A 552 -29.06 -2.80 11.73
N GLU A 553 -29.46 -2.84 10.47
CA GLU A 553 -30.81 -3.29 10.08
C GLU A 553 -31.02 -4.79 10.39
N ALA A 554 -29.98 -5.60 10.33
CA ALA A 554 -30.04 -7.03 10.68
C ALA A 554 -30.26 -7.26 12.18
N GLU A 555 -29.55 -6.51 13.03
CA GLU A 555 -29.74 -6.53 14.49
C GLU A 555 -31.17 -6.10 14.87
N GLU A 556 -31.70 -5.06 14.23
CA GLU A 556 -33.10 -4.61 14.41
C GLU A 556 -34.13 -5.67 14.00
N CYS A 557 -33.75 -6.63 13.15
CA CYS A 557 -34.56 -7.77 12.74
C CYS A 557 -34.33 -9.03 13.59
N GLY A 558 -33.49 -8.96 14.63
CA GLY A 558 -33.20 -10.07 15.55
C GLY A 558 -32.18 -11.08 15.01
N ALA A 559 -31.51 -10.79 13.90
CA ALA A 559 -30.43 -11.63 13.38
C ALA A 559 -29.14 -11.41 14.19
N ILE A 560 -28.33 -12.46 14.31
CA ILE A 560 -26.97 -12.36 14.86
C ILE A 560 -26.12 -11.60 13.84
N THR A 561 -25.33 -10.63 14.30
CA THR A 561 -24.47 -9.84 13.43
C THR A 561 -23.00 -10.21 13.61
N VAL A 562 -22.28 -10.36 12.51
CA VAL A 562 -20.83 -10.59 12.52
C VAL A 562 -20.17 -9.48 11.68
N SER A 563 -19.45 -8.60 12.36
CA SER A 563 -18.77 -7.46 11.74
C SER A 563 -17.54 -7.89 10.93
N GLY A 564 -17.23 -7.15 9.88
CA GLY A 564 -16.03 -7.38 9.07
C GLY A 564 -14.73 -7.24 9.86
N SER A 565 -14.74 -6.55 11.01
CA SER A 565 -13.58 -6.52 11.92
C SER A 565 -13.19 -7.92 12.40
N GLU A 566 -14.16 -8.82 12.56
CA GLU A 566 -13.95 -10.20 12.96
C GLU A 566 -13.16 -10.97 11.90
N MET A 567 -13.56 -10.86 10.64
CA MET A 567 -12.83 -11.43 9.51
C MET A 567 -11.45 -10.77 9.37
N PHE A 568 -11.39 -9.44 9.46
CA PHE A 568 -10.18 -8.66 9.24
C PHE A 568 -9.04 -9.07 10.19
N VAL A 569 -9.32 -9.19 11.48
CA VAL A 569 -8.31 -9.63 12.45
C VAL A 569 -7.86 -11.05 12.15
N ARG A 570 -8.80 -11.96 11.88
CA ARG A 570 -8.50 -13.37 11.61
C ARG A 570 -7.62 -13.58 10.39
N GLN A 571 -7.94 -12.92 9.28
CA GLN A 571 -7.10 -13.01 8.08
C GLN A 571 -5.72 -12.35 8.26
N ALA A 572 -5.62 -11.32 9.12
CA ALA A 572 -4.39 -10.54 9.30
C ALA A 572 -3.33 -11.29 10.12
N TYR A 573 -3.71 -12.00 11.19
CA TYR A 573 -2.73 -12.77 11.96
C TYR A 573 -2.24 -14.01 11.20
N GLU A 574 -3.05 -14.58 10.31
CA GLU A 574 -2.60 -15.66 9.40
C GLU A 574 -1.60 -15.12 8.36
N GLN A 575 -1.84 -13.91 7.84
CA GLN A 575 -0.86 -13.22 7.00
C GLN A 575 0.45 -12.95 7.73
N PHE A 576 0.41 -12.57 9.00
CA PHE A 576 1.60 -12.39 9.81
C PHE A 576 2.43 -13.66 9.90
N GLU A 577 1.80 -14.82 10.12
CA GLU A 577 2.50 -16.10 10.16
C GLU A 577 3.16 -16.42 8.82
N ILE A 578 2.47 -16.17 7.71
CA ILE A 578 3.02 -16.33 6.35
C ILE A 578 4.21 -15.40 6.12
N PHE A 579 4.10 -14.12 6.50
CA PHE A 579 5.14 -13.12 6.26
C PHE A 579 6.40 -13.33 7.11
N THR A 580 6.23 -13.77 8.36
CA THR A 580 7.31 -13.80 9.33
C THR A 580 7.87 -15.21 9.58
N GLY A 581 7.09 -16.25 9.29
CA GLY A 581 7.37 -17.63 9.71
C GLY A 581 7.24 -17.85 11.22
N LEU A 582 6.74 -16.86 11.97
CA LEU A 582 6.51 -16.95 13.42
C LEU A 582 5.04 -17.31 13.70
N PRO A 583 4.74 -18.02 14.79
CA PRO A 583 3.35 -18.33 15.16
C PRO A 583 2.48 -17.07 15.27
N ALA A 584 1.27 -17.12 14.71
CA ALA A 584 0.33 -16.00 14.75
C ALA A 584 -0.01 -15.56 16.19
N PRO A 585 0.30 -14.31 16.60
CA PRO A 585 0.00 -13.81 17.94
C PRO A 585 -1.45 -13.31 17.99
N LYS A 586 -2.41 -14.23 18.01
CA LYS A 586 -3.85 -13.96 17.84
C LYS A 586 -4.38 -12.93 18.84
N GLU A 587 -4.09 -13.09 20.13
CA GLU A 587 -4.54 -12.20 21.20
C GLU A 587 -4.01 -10.78 21.01
N LEU A 588 -2.77 -10.64 20.54
CA LEU A 588 -2.16 -9.35 20.28
C LEU A 588 -2.90 -8.60 19.16
N TYR A 589 -3.25 -9.29 18.07
CA TYR A 589 -4.00 -8.67 16.98
C TYR A 589 -5.37 -8.16 17.42
N TRP A 590 -6.08 -8.91 18.27
CA TRP A 590 -7.34 -8.47 18.87
C TRP A 590 -7.14 -7.24 19.76
N GLN A 591 -6.11 -7.25 20.62
CA GLN A 591 -5.78 -6.11 21.47
C GLN A 591 -5.46 -4.85 20.66
N ILE A 592 -4.67 -4.98 19.59
CA ILE A 592 -4.33 -3.86 18.71
C ILE A 592 -5.61 -3.30 18.07
N MET A 593 -6.44 -4.16 17.45
CA MET A 593 -7.67 -3.71 16.78
C MET A 593 -8.69 -3.09 17.76
N SER A 594 -8.68 -3.49 19.03
CA SER A 594 -9.53 -2.86 20.04
C SER A 594 -9.07 -1.45 20.46
N LYS A 595 -7.77 -1.18 20.35
CA LYS A 595 -7.13 0.07 20.77
C LYS A 595 -7.08 1.13 19.66
N TYR A 596 -7.04 0.70 18.40
CA TYR A 596 -6.86 1.54 17.20
C TYR A 596 -7.98 1.32 16.17
#